data_AF-A0A7S3KCB2-F1
#
_entry.id   AF-A0A7S3KCB2-F1
#
_cell.length_a   1.000
_cell.length_b   1.000
_cell.length_c   1.000
_cell.angle_alpha   90.00
_cell.angle_beta   90.00
_cell.angle_gamma   90.00
#
_symmetry.space_group_name_H-M   'P 1'
#
loop_
_entity.id
_entity.type
_entity.pdbx_description
1 polymer ?
#
loop_
_entity_poly.entity_id
_entity_poly.type
_entity_poly.pdbx_seq_one_letter_code
_entity_poly.pdbx_strand_id
1 'polypeptide(L)'
;MLLVSCANKVGSDKYEDFAAFCFGRKMVLVTGWSNVSTLLGFVVSYIVFLKNLVPHILNEIFGRKNVPSLLNDGKYGGQIFWATIYSFLILTPLSMPRKIGALRFNSMFGVCCSFYLVMCIVFMFFLDRGLVKDIGAAFREAHYFDITWNGMVDAVPFVVFAFMYQPNIPIIYRELTTKSYGKMNKIVTIGSSFVVVLYILASMFGYLGLVGSPKGLETLKREQNILQVHYDNVAFTVAIIGLIFAIFAAAPIC
;
A
#
# COMPACT_ATOMS: atom_id res chain seq x y z
N MET A 1 15.09 -11.52 11.60
CA MET A 1 16.37 -12.27 11.66
C MET A 1 16.20 -13.71 12.11
N LEU A 2 15.45 -14.00 13.19
CA LEU A 2 15.15 -15.36 13.65
C LEU A 2 14.60 -16.28 12.55
N LEU A 3 13.70 -15.76 11.71
CA LEU A 3 13.11 -16.49 10.57
C LEU A 3 14.17 -17.03 9.59
N VAL A 4 15.23 -16.26 9.32
CA VAL A 4 16.32 -16.69 8.42
C VAL A 4 17.16 -17.78 9.07
N SER A 5 17.39 -17.70 10.39
CA SER A 5 18.06 -18.75 11.14
C SER A 5 17.24 -20.05 11.15
N CYS A 6 15.91 -19.96 11.28
CA CYS A 6 15.01 -21.10 11.17
C CYS A 6 15.03 -21.69 9.75
N ALA A 7 15.00 -20.85 8.71
CA ALA A 7 15.09 -21.30 7.32
C ALA A 7 16.38 -22.09 7.04
N ASN A 8 17.53 -21.63 7.54
CA ASN A 8 18.79 -22.36 7.39
C ASN A 8 18.81 -23.69 8.15
N LYS A 9 18.18 -23.77 9.34
CA LYS A 9 18.13 -24.99 10.15
C LYS A 9 17.16 -26.04 9.60
N VAL A 10 16.03 -25.58 9.07
CA VAL A 10 14.98 -26.47 8.53
C VAL A 10 15.24 -26.82 7.06
N GLY A 11 15.98 -26.00 6.33
CA GLY A 11 16.24 -26.20 4.90
C GLY A 11 15.01 -25.95 4.02
N SER A 12 13.94 -25.38 4.58
CA SER A 12 12.70 -25.03 3.88
C SER A 12 12.52 -23.51 3.81
N ASP A 13 11.69 -23.06 2.88
CA ASP A 13 11.24 -21.68 2.69
C ASP A 13 9.80 -21.46 3.17
N LYS A 14 9.11 -22.53 3.61
CA LYS A 14 7.72 -22.49 4.05
C LYS A 14 7.61 -22.24 5.56
N TYR A 15 6.67 -21.38 5.93
CA TYR A 15 6.38 -21.06 7.32
C TYR A 15 5.83 -22.26 8.09
N GLU A 16 5.07 -23.10 7.40
CA GLU A 16 4.51 -24.34 7.90
C GLU A 16 5.60 -25.31 8.39
N ASP A 17 6.71 -25.39 7.66
CA ASP A 17 7.82 -26.27 8.00
C ASP A 17 8.61 -25.74 9.20
N PHE A 18 8.71 -24.41 9.35
CA PHE A 18 9.28 -23.79 10.55
C PHE A 18 8.43 -24.07 11.79
N ALA A 19 7.11 -23.98 11.64
CA ALA A 19 6.16 -24.28 12.71
C ALA A 19 6.19 -25.77 13.09
N ALA A 20 6.30 -26.66 12.10
CA ALA A 20 6.45 -28.11 12.32
C ALA A 20 7.69 -28.42 13.15
N PHE A 21 8.83 -27.81 12.79
CA PHE A 21 10.11 -28.05 13.46
C PHE A 21 10.16 -27.47 14.89
N CYS A 22 9.60 -26.29 15.11
CA CYS A 22 9.72 -25.61 16.41
C CYS A 22 8.63 -26.01 17.41
N PHE A 23 7.39 -26.25 16.93
CA PHE A 23 6.22 -26.39 17.79
C PHE A 23 5.36 -27.63 17.48
N GLY A 24 5.75 -28.45 16.50
CA GLY A 24 5.06 -29.68 16.13
C GLY A 24 3.88 -29.52 15.17
N ARG A 25 3.28 -30.66 14.79
CA ARG A 25 2.35 -30.77 13.65
C ARG A 25 1.04 -29.99 13.81
N LYS A 26 0.60 -29.71 15.04
CA LYS A 26 -0.62 -28.91 15.29
C LYS A 26 -0.45 -27.44 14.90
N MET A 27 0.75 -26.89 15.11
CA MET A 27 1.04 -25.47 14.79
C MET A 27 1.24 -25.21 13.31
N VAL A 28 1.46 -26.25 12.51
CA VAL A 28 1.46 -26.18 11.05
C VAL A 28 0.12 -25.68 10.52
N LEU A 29 -0.98 -26.25 11.03
CA LEU A 29 -2.33 -25.88 10.62
C LEU A 29 -2.65 -24.43 10.99
N VAL A 30 -2.28 -24.01 12.21
CA VAL A 30 -2.49 -22.63 12.69
C VAL A 30 -1.71 -21.62 11.83
N THR A 31 -0.46 -21.93 11.51
CA THR A 31 0.41 -21.06 10.69
C THR A 31 -0.11 -20.98 9.26
N GLY A 32 -0.58 -22.10 8.69
CA GLY A 32 -1.21 -22.14 7.37
C GLY A 32 -2.45 -21.26 7.31
N TRP A 33 -3.38 -21.40 8.26
CA TRP A 33 -4.57 -20.53 8.33
C TRP A 33 -4.22 -19.05 8.49
N SER A 34 -3.25 -18.73 9.35
CA SER A 34 -2.80 -17.34 9.54
C SER A 34 -2.20 -16.75 8.26
N ASN A 35 -1.42 -17.53 7.52
CA ASN A 35 -0.86 -17.09 6.24
C ASN A 35 -1.99 -16.85 5.22
N VAL A 36 -2.93 -17.79 5.06
CA VAL A 36 -4.07 -17.62 4.15
C VAL A 36 -4.91 -16.39 4.49
N SER A 37 -5.22 -16.17 5.77
CA SER A 37 -5.97 -14.98 6.20
C SER A 37 -5.23 -13.68 5.90
N THR A 38 -3.90 -13.67 6.03
CA THR A 38 -3.06 -12.51 5.72
C THR A 38 -3.09 -12.20 4.22
N LEU A 39 -2.87 -13.21 3.37
CA LEU A 39 -2.88 -13.05 1.91
C LEU A 39 -4.27 -12.62 1.40
N LEU A 40 -5.34 -13.19 1.94
CA LEU A 40 -6.71 -12.76 1.64
C LEU A 40 -6.96 -11.31 2.05
N GLY A 41 -6.44 -10.88 3.21
CA GLY A 41 -6.51 -9.49 3.66
C GLY A 41 -5.84 -8.51 2.70
N PHE A 42 -4.67 -8.85 2.15
CA PHE A 42 -4.00 -8.04 1.13
C PHE A 42 -4.83 -7.93 -0.15
N VAL A 43 -5.36 -9.05 -0.64
CA VAL A 43 -6.23 -9.09 -1.83
C VAL A 43 -7.47 -8.20 -1.64
N VAL A 44 -8.16 -8.33 -0.51
CA VAL A 44 -9.34 -7.51 -0.19
C VAL A 44 -8.97 -6.03 -0.13
N SER A 45 -7.84 -5.69 0.49
CA SER A 45 -7.37 -4.30 0.59
C SER A 45 -7.14 -3.68 -0.79
N TYR A 46 -6.50 -4.41 -1.72
CA TYR A 46 -6.31 -3.92 -3.08
C TYR A 46 -7.63 -3.71 -3.84
N ILE A 47 -8.59 -4.63 -3.70
CA ILE A 47 -9.91 -4.51 -4.32
C ILE A 47 -10.65 -3.26 -3.77
N VAL A 48 -10.64 -3.09 -2.45
CA VAL A 48 -11.31 -1.95 -1.78
C VAL A 48 -10.65 -0.62 -2.16
N PHE A 49 -9.33 -0.61 -2.32
CA PHE A 49 -8.63 0.59 -2.75
C PHE A 49 -8.97 0.96 -4.20
N LEU A 50 -8.88 0.00 -5.12
CA LEU A 50 -9.12 0.25 -6.55
C LEU A 50 -10.57 0.59 -6.89
N LYS A 51 -11.55 -0.04 -6.23
CA LYS A 51 -12.97 0.22 -6.49
C LYS A 51 -13.36 1.68 -6.20
N ASN A 52 -12.66 2.34 -5.28
CA ASN A 52 -12.90 3.74 -4.92
C ASN A 52 -12.02 4.68 -5.75
N LEU A 53 -10.78 4.28 -6.05
CA LEU A 53 -9.81 5.14 -6.72
C LEU A 53 -10.04 5.27 -8.23
N VAL A 54 -10.42 4.20 -8.92
CA VAL A 54 -10.61 4.23 -10.38
C VAL A 54 -11.76 5.17 -10.79
N PRO A 55 -12.97 5.08 -10.20
CA PRO A 55 -14.04 6.05 -10.46
C PRO A 55 -13.63 7.50 -10.20
N HIS A 56 -12.91 7.73 -9.10
CA HIS A 56 -12.42 9.05 -8.73
C HIS A 56 -11.53 9.65 -9.83
N ILE A 57 -10.51 8.92 -10.30
CA ILE A 57 -9.63 9.38 -11.38
C ILE A 57 -10.39 9.62 -12.68
N LEU A 58 -11.36 8.75 -13.01
CA LEU A 58 -12.17 8.95 -14.22
C LEU A 58 -12.97 10.24 -14.18
N ASN A 59 -13.51 10.57 -13.00
CA ASN A 59 -14.21 11.82 -12.78
C ASN A 59 -13.28 13.03 -12.85
N GLU A 60 -12.02 12.90 -12.41
CA GLU A 60 -10.99 13.94 -12.56
C GLU A 60 -10.60 14.16 -14.03
N ILE A 61 -10.40 13.08 -14.80
CA ILE A 61 -9.91 13.18 -16.19
C ILE A 61 -11.00 13.60 -17.17
N PHE A 62 -12.19 12.99 -17.06
CA PHE A 62 -13.26 13.16 -18.06
C PHE A 62 -14.34 14.16 -17.63
N GLY A 63 -14.35 14.55 -16.35
CA GLY A 63 -15.38 15.38 -15.74
C GLY A 63 -16.69 14.62 -15.49
N ARG A 64 -17.29 14.81 -14.31
CA ARG A 64 -18.48 14.07 -13.82
C ARG A 64 -19.67 13.98 -14.79
N LYS A 65 -19.82 14.93 -15.72
CA LYS A 65 -20.94 14.97 -16.68
C LYS A 65 -20.76 14.04 -17.89
N ASN A 66 -19.53 13.63 -18.18
CA ASN A 66 -19.22 12.84 -19.38
C ASN A 66 -18.99 11.36 -19.09
N VAL A 67 -18.95 10.96 -17.81
CA VAL A 67 -18.73 9.56 -17.42
C VAL A 67 -20.06 8.81 -17.40
N PRO A 68 -20.21 7.69 -18.15
CA PRO A 68 -21.42 6.88 -18.11
C PRO A 68 -21.81 6.50 -16.68
N SER A 69 -23.11 6.46 -16.37
CA SER A 69 -23.62 6.12 -15.02
C SER A 69 -23.11 4.77 -14.48
N LEU A 70 -22.75 3.84 -15.38
CA LEU A 70 -22.13 2.55 -15.06
C LEU A 70 -20.67 2.67 -14.58
N LEU A 71 -19.91 3.66 -15.06
CA LEU A 71 -18.50 3.87 -14.69
C LEU A 71 -18.30 4.90 -13.56
N ASN A 72 -19.34 5.65 -13.22
CA ASN A 72 -19.31 6.74 -12.24
C ASN A 72 -19.30 6.21 -10.77
N ASP A 73 -19.05 7.08 -9.79
CA ASP A 73 -18.88 6.84 -8.34
C ASP A 73 -20.08 6.17 -7.62
N GLY A 74 -21.10 5.73 -8.37
CA GLY A 74 -22.27 5.04 -7.81
C GLY A 74 -21.87 3.76 -7.09
N LYS A 75 -22.20 3.70 -5.79
CA LYS A 75 -21.93 2.55 -4.88
C LYS A 75 -22.42 1.21 -5.44
N TYR A 76 -23.52 1.22 -6.21
CA TYR A 76 -24.14 0.02 -6.78
C TYR A 76 -23.82 -0.20 -8.28
N GLY A 77 -23.12 0.74 -8.92
CA GLY A 77 -22.76 0.69 -10.35
C GLY A 77 -21.25 0.60 -10.52
N GLY A 78 -20.56 1.76 -10.56
CA GLY A 78 -19.14 1.83 -10.86
C GLY A 78 -18.25 1.10 -9.86
N GLN A 79 -18.47 1.25 -8.55
CA GLN A 79 -17.60 0.59 -7.56
C GLN A 79 -17.64 -0.95 -7.69
N ILE A 80 -18.83 -1.53 -7.85
CA ILE A 80 -19.01 -2.98 -8.02
C ILE A 80 -18.46 -3.43 -9.37
N PHE A 81 -18.69 -2.65 -10.43
CA PHE A 81 -18.17 -2.93 -11.76
C PHE A 81 -16.63 -3.00 -11.77
N TRP A 82 -15.96 -1.99 -11.21
CA TRP A 82 -14.50 -1.95 -11.12
C TRP A 82 -13.94 -3.03 -10.21
N ALA A 83 -14.59 -3.32 -9.08
CA ALA A 83 -14.21 -4.44 -8.22
C ALA A 83 -14.30 -5.79 -8.94
N THR A 84 -15.36 -6.00 -9.73
CA THR A 84 -15.58 -7.24 -10.49
C THR A 84 -14.56 -7.40 -11.61
N ILE A 85 -14.31 -6.34 -12.39
CA ILE A 85 -13.29 -6.35 -13.45
C ILE A 85 -11.91 -6.65 -12.86
N TYR A 86 -11.53 -5.94 -11.79
CA TYR A 86 -10.23 -6.15 -11.18
C TYR A 86 -10.04 -7.58 -10.69
N SER A 87 -11.07 -8.16 -10.03
CA SER A 87 -10.98 -9.52 -9.48
C SER A 87 -10.90 -10.60 -10.58
N PHE A 88 -11.77 -10.53 -11.59
CA PHE A 88 -11.86 -11.60 -12.61
C PHE A 88 -10.89 -11.41 -13.79
N LEU A 89 -10.67 -10.19 -14.26
CA LEU A 89 -9.86 -9.93 -15.45
C LEU A 89 -8.39 -9.61 -15.14
N ILE A 90 -8.07 -9.17 -13.93
CA ILE A 90 -6.70 -8.79 -13.56
C ILE A 90 -6.15 -9.77 -12.52
N LEU A 91 -6.74 -9.84 -11.33
CA LEU A 91 -6.20 -10.64 -10.22
C LEU A 91 -6.13 -12.15 -10.54
N THR A 92 -7.19 -12.71 -11.12
CA THR A 92 -7.28 -14.14 -11.43
C THR A 92 -6.25 -14.61 -12.46
N PRO A 93 -6.08 -13.96 -13.64
CA PRO A 93 -5.03 -14.37 -14.57
C PRO A 93 -3.62 -14.05 -14.06
N LEU A 94 -3.43 -12.98 -13.28
CA LEU A 94 -2.13 -12.62 -12.74
C LEU A 94 -1.66 -13.54 -11.60
N SER A 95 -2.54 -14.26 -10.90
CA SER A 95 -2.16 -15.24 -9.88
C SER A 95 -1.77 -16.63 -10.45
N MET A 96 -2.08 -16.87 -11.72
CA MET A 96 -1.80 -18.14 -12.41
C MET A 96 -0.32 -18.40 -12.83
N PRO A 97 0.57 -17.40 -13.09
CA PRO A 97 1.93 -17.66 -13.53
C PRO A 97 2.80 -18.22 -12.39
N ARG A 98 3.33 -19.44 -12.60
CA ARG A 98 4.20 -20.15 -11.64
C ARG A 98 5.65 -19.62 -11.56
N LYS A 99 6.08 -18.69 -12.42
CA LYS A 99 7.49 -18.24 -12.51
C LYS A 99 7.66 -16.79 -12.03
N ILE A 100 8.19 -16.64 -10.81
CA ILE A 100 8.43 -15.36 -10.12
C ILE A 100 9.46 -14.45 -10.83
N GLY A 101 10.29 -15.01 -11.72
CA GLY A 101 11.38 -14.29 -12.39
C GLY A 101 10.94 -13.12 -13.30
N ALA A 102 9.80 -13.24 -13.99
CA ALA A 102 9.28 -12.19 -14.88
C ALA A 102 8.71 -10.99 -14.11
N LEU A 103 8.42 -11.16 -12.82
CA LEU A 103 7.74 -10.17 -12.00
C LEU A 103 8.69 -9.12 -11.39
N ARG A 104 9.99 -9.41 -11.34
CA ARG A 104 11.00 -8.53 -10.71
C ARG A 104 11.03 -7.13 -11.33
N PHE A 105 10.85 -7.03 -12.65
CA PHE A 105 10.80 -5.73 -13.34
C PHE A 105 9.53 -4.95 -13.00
N ASN A 106 8.38 -5.63 -12.95
CA ASN A 106 7.10 -5.02 -12.55
C ASN A 106 7.17 -4.51 -11.11
N SER A 107 7.75 -5.27 -10.18
CA SER A 107 7.89 -4.83 -8.78
C SER A 107 8.85 -3.64 -8.63
N MET A 108 9.96 -3.61 -9.37
CA MET A 108 10.89 -2.48 -9.35
C MET A 108 10.21 -1.20 -9.86
N PHE A 109 9.45 -1.31 -10.96
CA PHE A 109 8.67 -0.20 -11.48
C PHE A 109 7.59 0.26 -10.47
N GLY A 110 6.91 -0.67 -9.79
CA GLY A 110 5.95 -0.34 -8.74
C GLY A 110 6.57 0.46 -7.58
N VAL A 111 7.78 0.11 -7.15
CA VAL A 111 8.51 0.88 -6.12
C VAL A 111 8.83 2.30 -6.61
N CYS A 112 9.25 2.45 -7.88
CA CYS A 112 9.48 3.77 -8.48
C CYS A 112 8.21 4.61 -8.53
N CYS A 113 7.06 4.03 -8.88
CA CYS A 113 5.77 4.72 -8.88
C CYS A 113 5.36 5.18 -7.47
N SER A 114 5.51 4.32 -6.47
CA SER A 114 5.23 4.67 -5.07
C SER A 114 6.16 5.78 -4.57
N PHE A 115 7.45 5.72 -4.92
CA PHE A 115 8.40 6.79 -4.61
C PHE A 115 8.01 8.10 -5.28
N TYR A 116 7.66 8.07 -6.58
CA TYR A 116 7.19 9.23 -7.32
C TYR A 116 5.96 9.86 -6.67
N LEU A 117 4.99 9.06 -6.22
CA LEU A 117 3.82 9.55 -5.51
C LEU A 117 4.17 10.29 -4.22
N VAL A 118 5.08 9.75 -3.40
CA VAL A 118 5.53 10.44 -2.17
C VAL A 118 6.20 11.76 -2.52
N MET A 119 7.07 11.78 -3.54
CA MET A 119 7.70 13.02 -3.99
C MET A 119 6.67 14.03 -4.51
N CYS A 120 5.65 13.60 -5.27
CA CYS A 120 4.55 14.47 -5.69
C CYS A 120 3.82 15.09 -4.49
N ILE A 121 3.49 14.30 -3.46
CA ILE A 121 2.83 14.82 -2.24
C ILE A 121 3.69 15.92 -1.60
N VAL A 122 5.00 15.67 -1.47
CA VAL A 122 5.95 16.65 -0.89
C VAL A 122 6.02 17.91 -1.75
N PHE A 123 6.21 17.77 -3.07
CA PHE A 123 6.33 18.92 -3.97
C PHE A 123 5.05 19.75 -4.04
N MET A 124 3.89 19.09 -4.05
CA MET A 124 2.60 19.79 -4.05
C MET A 124 2.40 20.63 -2.81
N PHE A 125 2.80 20.13 -1.64
CA PHE A 125 2.74 20.92 -0.41
C PHE A 125 3.49 22.26 -0.53
N PHE A 126 4.62 22.30 -1.24
CA PHE A 126 5.43 23.51 -1.39
C PHE A 126 5.02 24.40 -2.58
N LEU A 127 4.54 23.80 -3.67
CA LEU A 127 4.31 24.50 -4.95
C LEU A 127 2.83 24.86 -5.18
N ASP A 128 1.90 24.06 -4.69
CA ASP A 128 0.48 24.24 -4.95
C ASP A 128 -0.15 25.21 -3.94
N ARG A 129 -0.26 26.47 -4.36
CA ARG A 129 -0.92 27.54 -3.58
C ARG A 129 -2.46 27.44 -3.60
N GLY A 130 -3.02 26.61 -4.48
CA GLY A 130 -4.45 26.29 -4.50
C GLY A 130 -4.82 25.29 -3.39
N LEU A 131 -3.93 24.34 -3.12
CA LEU A 131 -4.06 23.37 -2.04
C LEU A 131 -3.66 23.97 -0.68
N VAL A 132 -2.49 24.62 -0.60
CA VAL A 132 -1.96 25.24 0.64
C VAL A 132 -1.80 26.74 0.43
N LYS A 133 -2.79 27.50 0.91
CA LYS A 133 -2.78 28.97 0.81
C LYS A 133 -1.60 29.60 1.54
N ASP A 134 -1.27 29.08 2.73
CA ASP A 134 -0.14 29.54 3.53
C ASP A 134 0.55 28.35 4.21
N ILE A 135 1.83 28.16 3.89
CA ILE A 135 2.67 27.09 4.45
C ILE A 135 2.89 27.33 5.95
N GLY A 136 3.14 28.59 6.34
CA GLY A 136 3.39 28.93 7.74
C GLY A 136 2.16 28.68 8.61
N ALA A 137 0.97 28.99 8.09
CA ALA A 137 -0.29 28.69 8.76
C ALA A 137 -0.50 27.17 8.89
N ALA A 138 -0.21 26.38 7.86
CA ALA A 138 -0.35 24.93 7.89
C ALA A 138 0.50 24.28 9.01
N PHE A 139 1.74 24.72 9.23
CA PHE A 139 2.54 24.24 10.36
C PHE A 139 2.04 24.76 11.71
N ARG A 140 1.45 25.96 11.77
CA ARG A 140 0.97 26.55 13.03
C ARG A 140 -0.36 25.95 13.49
N GLU A 141 -1.24 25.62 12.55
CA GLU A 141 -2.57 25.01 12.79
C GLU A 141 -2.51 23.48 12.91
N ALA A 142 -1.35 22.87 12.63
CA ALA A 142 -1.16 21.45 12.76
C ALA A 142 -1.24 20.98 14.22
N HIS A 143 -2.17 20.06 14.47
CA HIS A 143 -2.22 19.31 15.72
C HIS A 143 -1.28 18.11 15.62
N TYR A 144 -0.02 18.32 16.00
CA TYR A 144 1.02 17.28 15.88
C TYR A 144 0.82 16.07 16.78
N PHE A 145 0.20 16.26 17.95
CA PHE A 145 0.07 15.22 18.96
C PHE A 145 -1.32 15.25 19.62
N ASP A 146 -2.26 14.52 19.03
CA ASP A 146 -3.55 14.22 19.65
C ASP A 146 -3.55 12.77 20.14
N ILE A 147 -3.06 12.56 21.37
CA ILE A 147 -3.01 11.23 21.99
C ILE A 147 -4.40 10.90 22.56
N THR A 148 -5.29 10.42 21.69
CA THR A 148 -6.61 9.91 22.07
C THR A 148 -6.61 8.40 22.03
N TRP A 149 -7.22 7.74 23.03
CA TRP A 149 -7.32 6.28 23.10
C TRP A 149 -7.95 5.68 21.84
N ASN A 150 -9.07 6.26 21.37
CA ASN A 150 -9.75 5.81 20.15
C ASN A 150 -8.83 5.89 18.92
N GLY A 151 -8.12 7.01 18.75
CA GLY A 151 -7.19 7.19 17.64
C GLY A 151 -6.01 6.22 17.68
N MET A 152 -5.49 5.90 18.87
CA MET A 152 -4.43 4.90 19.01
C MET A 152 -4.91 3.49 18.61
N VAL A 153 -6.10 3.10 19.08
CA VAL A 153 -6.67 1.78 18.74
C VAL A 153 -6.94 1.67 17.24
N ASP A 154 -7.40 2.76 16.60
CA ASP A 154 -7.64 2.80 15.16
C ASP A 154 -6.33 2.77 14.35
N ALA A 155 -5.26 3.42 14.83
CA ALA A 155 -3.99 3.51 14.11
C ALA A 155 -3.16 2.22 14.15
N VAL A 156 -3.25 1.43 15.23
CA VAL A 156 -2.44 0.22 15.41
C VAL A 156 -2.61 -0.78 14.25
N PRO A 157 -3.83 -1.15 13.82
CA PRO A 157 -4.03 -2.03 12.67
C PRO A 157 -3.38 -1.51 11.38
N PHE A 158 -3.47 -0.20 11.10
CA PHE A 158 -2.84 0.38 9.90
C PHE A 158 -1.32 0.28 9.95
N VAL A 159 -0.70 0.57 11.10
CA VAL A 159 0.75 0.45 11.28
C VAL A 159 1.19 -1.01 11.16
N VAL A 160 0.49 -1.93 11.82
CA VAL A 160 0.78 -3.37 11.73
C VAL A 160 0.73 -3.79 10.27
N PHE A 161 -0.35 -3.49 9.56
CA PHE A 161 -0.56 -3.83 8.15
C PHE A 161 0.51 -3.21 7.22
N ALA A 162 0.89 -1.95 7.45
CA ALA A 162 1.94 -1.27 6.68
C ALA A 162 3.32 -1.94 6.82
N PHE A 163 3.59 -2.59 7.95
CA PHE A 163 4.84 -3.33 8.19
C PHE A 163 4.68 -4.86 8.06
N MET A 164 3.61 -5.34 7.42
CA MET A 164 3.44 -6.76 7.08
C MET A 164 4.25 -7.11 5.82
N TYR A 165 5.51 -7.53 6.00
CA TYR A 165 6.35 -8.07 4.92
C TYR A 165 7.02 -9.40 5.31
N GLN A 166 6.79 -9.86 6.53
CA GLN A 166 7.42 -11.02 7.14
C GLN A 166 7.22 -12.28 6.28
N PRO A 167 5.99 -12.62 5.82
CA PRO A 167 5.76 -13.84 5.03
C PRO A 167 6.64 -13.96 3.78
N ASN A 168 7.09 -12.83 3.23
CA ASN A 168 7.91 -12.79 2.00
C ASN A 168 9.41 -12.91 2.28
N ILE A 169 9.87 -12.76 3.54
CA ILE A 169 11.29 -12.79 3.91
C ILE A 169 11.99 -14.11 3.51
N PRO A 170 11.44 -15.31 3.77
CA PRO A 170 12.09 -16.56 3.40
C PRO A 170 12.23 -16.74 1.88
N ILE A 171 11.20 -16.31 1.13
CA ILE A 171 11.20 -16.34 -0.34
C ILE A 171 12.32 -15.43 -0.86
N ILE A 172 12.41 -14.19 -0.36
CA ILE A 172 13.48 -13.24 -0.71
C ILE A 172 14.86 -13.83 -0.36
N TYR A 173 15.00 -14.44 0.81
CA TYR A 173 16.25 -15.05 1.25
C TYR A 173 16.71 -16.19 0.33
N ARG A 174 15.78 -17.00 -0.18
CA ARG A 174 16.06 -18.08 -1.13
C ARG A 174 16.58 -17.56 -2.48
N GLU A 175 16.07 -16.43 -2.93
CA GLU A 175 16.42 -15.81 -4.22
C GLU A 175 17.77 -15.04 -4.17
N LEU A 176 18.39 -14.88 -3.00
CA LEU A 176 19.70 -14.24 -2.87
C LEU A 176 20.80 -15.08 -3.54
N THR A 177 21.61 -14.44 -4.38
CA THR A 177 22.76 -15.06 -5.07
C THR A 177 23.74 -15.73 -4.11
N THR A 178 23.96 -15.12 -2.94
CA THR A 178 24.75 -15.71 -1.85
C THR A 178 23.92 -15.69 -0.58
N LYS A 179 23.51 -16.86 -0.10
CA LYS A 179 22.73 -17.01 1.13
C LYS A 179 23.62 -16.69 2.34
N SER A 180 23.44 -15.51 2.92
CA SER A 180 24.16 -15.08 4.11
C SER A 180 23.23 -14.29 5.01
N TYR A 181 23.23 -14.63 6.30
CA TYR A 181 22.44 -13.96 7.32
C TYR A 181 22.74 -12.46 7.38
N GLY A 182 24.02 -12.07 7.40
CA GLY A 182 24.42 -10.66 7.47
C GLY A 182 23.93 -9.85 6.26
N LYS A 183 23.98 -10.44 5.05
CA LYS A 183 23.47 -9.79 3.83
C LYS A 183 21.96 -9.62 3.88
N MET A 184 21.22 -10.63 4.32
CA MET A 184 19.77 -10.55 4.47
C MET A 184 19.36 -9.50 5.52
N ASN A 185 20.09 -9.40 6.64
CA ASN A 185 19.81 -8.35 7.63
C ASN A 185 19.97 -6.98 7.02
N LYS A 186 21.09 -6.75 6.34
CA LYS A 186 21.39 -5.46 5.72
C LYS A 186 20.30 -5.07 4.72
N ILE A 187 19.85 -6.00 3.88
CA ILE A 187 18.78 -5.75 2.90
C ILE A 187 17.47 -5.37 3.61
N VAL A 188 17.06 -6.15 4.62
CA VAL A 188 15.83 -5.86 5.37
C VAL A 188 15.93 -4.52 6.10
N THR A 189 17.03 -4.25 6.79
CA THR A 189 17.23 -2.99 7.53
C THR A 189 17.21 -1.78 6.59
N ILE A 190 17.90 -1.84 5.44
CA ILE A 190 17.90 -0.74 4.46
C ILE A 190 16.49 -0.55 3.88
N GLY A 191 15.84 -1.63 3.45
CA GLY A 191 14.49 -1.57 2.88
C GLY A 191 13.46 -1.02 3.87
N SER A 192 13.46 -1.53 5.11
CA SER A 192 12.58 -1.04 6.17
C SER A 192 12.85 0.44 6.51
N SER A 193 14.12 0.84 6.62
CA SER A 193 14.47 2.24 6.90
C SER A 193 14.00 3.17 5.78
N PHE A 194 14.17 2.76 4.53
CA PHE A 194 13.70 3.53 3.37
C PHE A 194 12.17 3.71 3.39
N VAL A 195 11.42 2.64 3.62
CA VAL A 195 9.95 2.71 3.67
C VAL A 195 9.45 3.55 4.85
N VAL A 196 10.10 3.46 6.03
CA VAL A 196 9.76 4.32 7.18
C VAL A 196 9.88 5.80 6.83
N VAL A 197 10.96 6.21 6.15
CA VAL A 197 11.14 7.61 5.72
C VAL A 197 10.02 8.01 4.75
N LEU A 198 9.69 7.16 3.78
CA LEU A 198 8.60 7.44 2.84
C LEU A 198 7.24 7.58 3.53
N TYR A 199 6.93 6.72 4.49
CA TYR A 199 5.68 6.82 5.26
C TYR A 199 5.62 8.10 6.09
N ILE A 200 6.71 8.48 6.76
CA ILE A 200 6.75 9.74 7.52
C ILE A 200 6.54 10.94 6.59
N LEU A 201 7.23 10.98 5.45
CA LEU A 201 7.07 12.07 4.48
C LEU A 201 5.64 12.14 3.92
N ALA A 202 5.11 11.01 3.46
CA ALA A 202 3.76 10.96 2.88
C ALA A 202 2.67 11.34 3.90
N SER A 203 2.75 10.81 5.12
CA SER A 203 1.78 11.10 6.18
C SER A 203 1.90 12.54 6.68
N MET A 204 3.12 13.05 6.87
CA MET A 204 3.33 14.41 7.37
C MET A 204 2.86 15.44 6.34
N PHE A 205 3.35 15.38 5.10
CA PHE A 205 3.00 16.37 4.08
C PHE A 205 1.57 16.17 3.55
N GLY A 206 1.07 14.94 3.51
CA GLY A 206 -0.33 14.67 3.18
C GLY A 206 -1.30 15.26 4.21
N TYR A 207 -0.97 15.21 5.51
CA TYR A 207 -1.76 15.83 6.56
C TYR A 207 -1.66 17.36 6.53
N LEU A 208 -0.42 17.90 6.47
CA LEU A 208 -0.18 19.34 6.44
C LEU A 208 -0.80 20.02 5.21
N GLY A 209 -0.85 19.31 4.07
CA GLY A 209 -1.52 19.80 2.86
C GLY A 209 -3.02 20.07 3.04
N LEU A 210 -3.65 19.46 4.05
CA LEU A 210 -5.10 19.44 4.21
C LEU A 210 -5.58 20.11 5.51
N VAL A 211 -4.67 20.39 6.46
CA VAL A 211 -5.02 21.03 7.73
C VAL A 211 -5.47 22.49 7.56
N GLY A 212 -4.84 23.23 6.65
CA GLY A 212 -5.18 24.64 6.37
C GLY A 212 -6.49 24.86 5.62
N SER A 213 -7.23 23.80 5.29
CA SER A 213 -8.54 23.87 4.64
C SER A 213 -9.56 23.08 5.44
N PRO A 214 -10.60 23.71 6.03
CA PRO A 214 -11.59 23.00 6.85
C PRO A 214 -12.32 21.91 6.07
N LYS A 215 -12.55 22.12 4.76
CA LYS A 215 -13.11 21.09 3.87
C LYS A 215 -12.15 19.93 3.62
N GLY A 216 -10.85 20.18 3.58
CA GLY A 216 -9.82 19.16 3.43
C GLY A 216 -9.78 18.22 4.62
N LEU A 217 -9.80 18.78 5.84
CA LEU A 217 -9.80 18.00 7.08
C LEU A 217 -11.08 17.16 7.25
N GLU A 218 -12.25 17.69 6.90
CA GLU A 218 -13.51 16.93 6.92
C GLU A 218 -13.49 15.77 5.91
N THR A 219 -12.95 16.02 4.71
CA THR A 219 -12.82 14.99 3.67
C THR A 219 -11.86 13.88 4.11
N LEU A 220 -10.74 14.23 4.75
CA LEU A 220 -9.82 13.23 5.32
C LEU A 220 -10.48 12.36 6.39
N LYS A 221 -11.27 12.97 7.29
CA LYS A 221 -11.98 12.22 8.33
C LYS A 221 -13.01 11.26 7.74
N ARG A 222 -13.62 11.61 6.61
CA ARG A 222 -14.64 10.79 5.94
C ARG A 222 -14.05 9.67 5.09
N GLU A 223 -13.11 10.01 4.22
CA GLU A 223 -12.60 9.09 3.20
C GLU A 223 -11.39 8.27 3.68
N GLN A 224 -10.70 8.74 4.74
CA GLN A 224 -9.47 8.14 5.29
C GLN A 224 -8.35 7.92 4.25
N ASN A 225 -8.48 8.53 3.07
CA ASN A 225 -7.55 8.40 1.95
C ASN A 225 -7.19 9.79 1.41
N ILE A 226 -5.92 10.14 1.57
CA ILE A 226 -5.37 11.44 1.14
C ILE A 226 -5.48 11.66 -0.38
N LEU A 227 -5.56 10.58 -1.17
CA LEU A 227 -5.56 10.63 -2.63
C LEU A 227 -6.95 10.84 -3.24
N GLN A 228 -8.01 10.82 -2.42
CA GLN A 228 -9.39 11.09 -2.86
C GLN A 228 -9.79 12.55 -2.71
N VAL A 229 -8.87 13.39 -2.24
CA VAL A 229 -9.03 14.83 -2.29
C VAL A 229 -8.83 15.30 -3.72
N HIS A 230 -9.60 16.29 -4.16
CA HIS A 230 -9.46 16.87 -5.49
C HIS A 230 -8.16 17.69 -5.57
N TYR A 231 -7.22 17.26 -6.41
CA TYR A 231 -5.99 17.99 -6.70
C TYR A 231 -6.03 18.42 -8.17
N ASP A 232 -6.07 19.72 -8.42
CA ASP A 232 -6.14 20.29 -9.77
C ASP A 232 -4.73 20.33 -10.41
N ASN A 233 -4.11 19.16 -10.59
CA ASN A 233 -2.78 19.04 -11.15
C ASN A 233 -2.53 17.70 -11.86
N VAL A 234 -2.08 17.80 -13.11
CA VAL A 234 -1.76 16.66 -13.98
C VAL A 234 -0.70 15.74 -13.35
N ALA A 235 0.30 16.29 -12.65
CA ALA A 235 1.35 15.50 -12.04
C ALA A 235 0.82 14.53 -10.97
N PHE A 236 -0.25 14.93 -10.26
CA PHE A 236 -0.89 14.10 -9.26
C PHE A 236 -1.76 13.02 -9.90
N THR A 237 -2.51 13.34 -10.96
CA THR A 237 -3.24 12.34 -11.75
C THR A 237 -2.29 11.25 -12.27
N VAL A 238 -1.11 11.64 -12.78
CA VAL A 238 -0.07 10.69 -13.21
C VAL A 238 0.44 9.85 -12.03
N ALA A 239 0.62 10.45 -10.85
CA ALA A 239 1.05 9.72 -9.66
C ALA A 239 0.02 8.67 -9.22
N ILE A 240 -1.28 9.00 -9.24
CA ILE A 240 -2.34 8.06 -8.89
C ILE A 240 -2.43 6.93 -9.93
N ILE A 241 -2.33 7.23 -11.22
CA ILE A 241 -2.27 6.20 -12.28
C ILE A 241 -1.06 5.28 -12.06
N GLY A 242 0.10 5.85 -11.73
CA GLY A 242 1.30 5.11 -11.37
C GLY A 242 1.09 4.19 -10.17
N LEU A 243 0.33 4.64 -9.16
CA LEU A 243 -0.02 3.84 -7.99
C LEU A 243 -0.94 2.66 -8.34
N ILE A 244 -1.91 2.85 -9.23
CA ILE A 244 -2.75 1.75 -9.74
C ILE A 244 -1.87 0.67 -10.37
N PHE A 245 -0.91 1.09 -11.20
CA PHE A 245 0.03 0.15 -11.79
C PHE A 245 0.90 -0.55 -10.73
N ALA A 246 1.37 0.18 -9.72
CA ALA A 246 2.14 -0.40 -8.63
C ALA A 246 1.35 -1.49 -7.89
N ILE A 247 0.05 -1.29 -7.67
CA ILE A 247 -0.84 -2.29 -7.06
C ILE A 247 -0.98 -3.52 -7.97
N PHE A 248 -1.16 -3.32 -9.28
CA PHE A 248 -1.20 -4.43 -10.24
C PHE A 248 0.09 -5.23 -10.27
N ALA A 249 1.23 -4.57 -10.15
CA ALA A 249 2.54 -5.21 -10.08
C ALA A 249 2.77 -5.99 -8.76
N ALA A 250 2.14 -5.56 -7.66
CA ALA A 250 2.28 -6.17 -6.34
C ALA A 250 1.29 -7.32 -6.10
N ALA A 251 0.12 -7.28 -6.74
CA ALA A 251 -0.95 -8.25 -6.57
C ALA A 251 -0.56 -9.74 -6.74
N PRO A 252 0.35 -10.15 -7.65
CA PRO A 252 0.71 -11.56 -7.83
C PRO A 252 1.63 -12.13 -6.75
N ILE A 253 2.16 -11.28 -5.86
CA ILE A 253 3.09 -11.67 -4.79
C ILE A 253 2.34 -12.03 -3.50
N CYS A 254 1.04 -11.69 -3.44
CA CYS A 254 0.14 -12.02 -2.35
C CYS A 254 -0.63 -13.30 -2.70
#